data_AF-A0AAU7NKJ2-F1
#
_entry.id   AF-A0AAU7NKJ2-F1
#
_cell.length_a   1.000
_cell.length_b   1.000
_cell.length_c   1.000
_cell.angle_alpha   90.00
_cell.angle_beta   90.00
_cell.angle_gamma   90.00
#
_symmetry.space_group_name_H-M   'P 1'
#
loop_
_entity.id
_entity.type
_entity.pdbx_description
1 polymer ?
#
loop_
_entity_poly.entity_id
_entity_poly.type
_entity_poly.pdbx_seq_one_letter_code
_entity_poly.pdbx_strand_id
1 'polypeptide(L)'
;MAVFIGPTGGYLLGYWIGAVLLAWWSKKHRHEWFLLFAKIAIVAVLIIDLFGSMGFAVNMHIPLIRAVALNSLLIPGDILKAILVATIAYKLK
;
A
#
# COMPACT_ATOMS: atom_id res chain seq x y z
N MET A 1 -9.86 14.87 -13.45
CA MET A 1 -10.83 14.64 -12.35
C MET A 1 -11.44 13.25 -12.36
N ALA A 2 -11.87 12.72 -13.52
CA ALA A 2 -12.49 11.39 -13.62
C ALA A 2 -11.66 10.23 -13.01
N VAL A 3 -10.32 10.27 -13.10
CA VAL A 3 -9.45 9.19 -12.57
C VAL A 3 -9.42 9.14 -11.03
N PHE A 4 -9.52 10.29 -10.35
CA PHE A 4 -9.56 10.35 -8.88
C PHE A 4 -10.92 9.91 -8.30
N ILE A 5 -11.97 9.98 -9.11
CA ILE A 5 -13.34 9.58 -8.74
C ILE A 5 -13.64 8.18 -9.30
N GLY A 6 -12.70 7.54 -10.01
CA GLY A 6 -12.88 6.20 -10.57
C GLY A 6 -12.61 5.07 -9.56
N PRO A 7 -12.76 3.80 -9.99
CA PRO A 7 -12.61 2.62 -9.13
C PRO A 7 -11.25 2.50 -8.45
N THR A 8 -10.21 3.07 -9.05
CA THR A 8 -8.85 3.08 -8.52
C THR A 8 -8.51 4.34 -7.72
N GLY A 9 -9.44 5.30 -7.60
CA GLY A 9 -9.22 6.57 -6.91
C GLY A 9 -8.87 6.39 -5.43
N GLY A 10 -9.41 5.35 -4.79
CA GLY A 10 -9.07 4.99 -3.40
C GLY A 10 -7.59 4.70 -3.19
N TYR A 11 -6.90 4.13 -4.18
CA TYR A 11 -5.46 3.87 -4.11
C TYR A 11 -4.65 5.15 -4.07
N LEU A 12 -5.09 6.20 -4.77
CA LEU A 12 -4.39 7.49 -4.81
C LEU A 12 -4.37 8.16 -3.44
N LEU A 13 -5.50 8.12 -2.73
CA LEU A 13 -5.57 8.57 -1.33
C LEU A 13 -4.72 7.68 -0.42
N GLY A 14 -4.79 6.35 -0.61
CA GLY A 14 -3.98 5.38 0.10
C GLY A 14 -2.47 5.64 -0.05
N TYR A 15 -2.00 5.97 -1.27
CA TYR A 15 -0.60 6.29 -1.54
C TYR A 15 -0.14 7.54 -0.79
N TRP A 16 -0.95 8.58 -0.76
CA TRP A 16 -0.60 9.81 -0.06
C TRP A 16 -0.47 9.57 1.45
N ILE A 17 -1.45 8.91 2.06
CA ILE A 17 -1.44 8.56 3.49
C ILE A 17 -0.29 7.60 3.80
N GLY A 18 -0.10 6.58 2.95
CA GLY A 18 0.94 5.57 3.11
C GLY A 18 2.35 6.17 3.04
N ALA A 19 2.60 7.10 2.11
CA ALA A 19 3.89 7.78 2.00
C ALA A 19 4.23 8.60 3.25
N VAL A 20 3.26 9.37 3.77
CA VAL A 20 3.45 10.16 5.00
C VAL A 20 3.74 9.24 6.20
N LEU A 21 2.96 8.17 6.34
CA LEU A 21 3.12 7.20 7.44
C LEU A 21 4.47 6.49 7.37
N LEU A 22 4.88 6.03 6.18
CA LEU A 22 6.14 5.32 5.97
C LEU A 22 7.34 6.25 6.23
N ALA A 23 7.27 7.51 5.79
CA ALA A 23 8.31 8.51 6.04
C ALA A 23 8.45 8.81 7.54
N TRP A 24 7.32 8.99 8.25
CA TRP A 24 7.32 9.21 9.70
C TRP A 24 7.88 8.00 10.45
N TRP A 25 7.48 6.78 10.09
CA TRP A 25 7.90 5.56 10.77
C TRP A 25 9.37 5.19 10.50
N SER A 26 9.88 5.52 9.31
CA SER A 26 11.27 5.24 8.92
C SER A 26 12.28 6.16 9.61
N LYS A 27 11.89 7.37 10.03
CA LYS A 27 12.76 8.29 10.78
C LYS A 27 13.18 7.79 12.17
N LYS A 28 12.38 6.90 12.78
CA LYS A 28 12.47 6.60 14.22
C LYS A 28 13.24 5.32 14.57
N HIS A 29 13.67 4.52 13.59
CA HIS A 29 14.24 3.18 13.84
C HIS A 29 15.54 2.92 13.07
N ARG A 30 16.30 1.91 13.54
CA ARG A 30 17.50 1.41 12.87
C ARG A 30 17.17 0.91 11.45
N HIS A 31 18.11 1.08 10.53
CA HIS A 31 17.97 0.63 9.15
C HIS A 31 18.39 -0.83 9.00
N GLU A 32 17.64 -1.70 9.65
CA GLU A 32 17.74 -3.12 9.37
C GLU A 32 16.82 -3.46 8.20
N TRP A 33 17.31 -4.28 7.28
CA TRP A 33 16.57 -4.65 6.07
C TRP A 33 15.19 -5.24 6.39
N PHE A 34 15.11 -6.14 7.38
CA PHE A 34 13.85 -6.75 7.81
C PHE A 34 12.85 -5.74 8.35
N LEU A 35 13.31 -4.73 9.10
CA LEU A 35 12.44 -3.66 9.60
C LEU A 35 11.94 -2.77 8.48
N LEU A 36 12.76 -2.47 7.48
CA LEU A 36 12.33 -1.70 6.29
C LEU A 36 11.28 -2.48 5.50
N PHE A 37 11.53 -3.76 5.22
CA PHE A 37 10.58 -4.64 4.54
C PHE A 37 9.24 -4.71 5.27
N ALA A 38 9.25 -4.99 6.58
CA ALA A 38 8.04 -5.10 7.37
C ALA A 38 7.21 -3.81 7.33
N LYS A 39 7.84 -2.64 7.47
CA LYS A 39 7.15 -1.35 7.38
C LYS A 39 6.49 -1.13 6.02
N ILE A 40 7.23 -1.40 4.95
CA ILE A 40 6.72 -1.20 3.58
C ILE A 40 5.55 -2.15 3.32
N ALA A 41 5.70 -3.43 3.67
CA ALA A 41 4.66 -4.44 3.48
C ALA A 41 3.37 -4.09 4.28
N ILE A 42 3.53 -3.67 5.54
CA ILE A 42 2.40 -3.22 6.38
C ILE A 42 1.69 -2.02 5.76
N VAL A 43 2.44 -1.01 5.31
CA VAL A 43 1.83 0.18 4.71
C VAL A 43 1.16 -0.14 3.37
N ALA A 44 1.78 -0.94 2.52
CA ALA A 44 1.20 -1.35 1.24
C ALA A 44 -0.09 -2.14 1.44
N VAL A 45 -0.05 -3.20 2.24
CA VAL A 45 -1.17 -4.14 2.36
C VAL A 45 -2.27 -3.61 3.30
N LEU A 46 -1.94 -2.91 4.39
CA LEU A 46 -2.98 -2.46 5.33
C LEU A 46 -3.53 -1.09 5.01
N ILE A 47 -2.71 -0.18 4.50
CA ILE A 47 -3.18 1.20 4.24
C ILE A 47 -3.62 1.29 2.78
N ILE A 48 -2.71 1.04 1.84
CA ILE A 48 -2.98 1.30 0.43
C ILE A 48 -4.09 0.38 -0.09
N ASP A 49 -4.03 -0.93 0.17
CA ASP A 49 -5.07 -1.87 -0.29
C ASP A 49 -6.41 -1.69 0.43
N LEU A 50 -6.42 -1.21 1.67
CA LEU A 50 -7.67 -0.95 2.40
C LEU A 50 -8.40 0.25 1.78
N PHE A 51 -7.71 1.38 1.60
CA PHE A 51 -8.28 2.56 0.95
C PHE A 51 -8.63 2.28 -0.51
N GLY A 52 -7.79 1.50 -1.21
CA GLY A 52 -8.05 1.01 -2.55
C GLY A 52 -9.31 0.15 -2.64
N SER A 53 -9.47 -0.83 -1.74
CA SER A 53 -10.64 -1.71 -1.66
C SER A 53 -11.92 -0.97 -1.30
N MET A 54 -11.85 0.01 -0.39
CA MET A 54 -13.00 0.86 -0.05
C MET A 54 -13.44 1.69 -1.26
N GLY A 55 -12.50 2.36 -1.93
CA GLY A 55 -12.79 3.14 -3.14
C GLY A 55 -13.35 2.26 -4.26
N PHE A 56 -12.78 1.07 -4.44
CA PHE A 56 -13.24 0.10 -5.44
C PHE A 56 -14.65 -0.41 -5.14
N ALA A 57 -14.94 -0.76 -3.89
CA ALA A 57 -16.26 -1.24 -3.46
C ALA A 57 -17.36 -0.20 -3.70
N VAL A 58 -17.10 1.07 -3.36
CA VAL A 58 -18.05 2.17 -3.57
C VAL A 58 -18.31 2.42 -5.05
N ASN A 59 -17.26 2.45 -5.88
CA ASN A 59 -17.38 2.73 -7.31
C ASN A 59 -17.98 1.59 -8.12
N MET A 60 -17.68 0.35 -7.76
CA MET A 60 -18.19 -0.83 -8.46
C MET A 60 -19.51 -1.36 -7.86
N HIS A 61 -20.03 -0.72 -6.82
CA HIS A 61 -21.25 -1.14 -6.10
C HIS A 61 -21.22 -2.61 -5.67
N ILE A 62 -20.05 -3.10 -5.23
CA ILE A 62 -19.87 -4.47 -4.74
C ILE A 62 -19.67 -4.51 -3.23
N PRO A 63 -19.98 -5.64 -2.55
CA PRO A 63 -19.68 -5.82 -1.14
C PRO A 63 -18.18 -5.66 -0.85
N LEU A 64 -17.83 -4.99 0.25
CA LEU A 64 -16.44 -4.74 0.65
C LEU A 64 -15.62 -6.05 0.75
N ILE A 65 -16.23 -7.12 1.24
CA ILE A 65 -15.58 -8.44 1.33
C ILE A 65 -15.16 -8.97 -0.06
N ARG A 66 -15.96 -8.71 -1.11
CA ARG A 66 -15.61 -9.10 -2.49
C ARG A 66 -14.51 -8.19 -3.04
N ALA A 67 -14.55 -6.89 -2.75
CA ALA A 67 -13.49 -5.96 -3.15
C ALA A 67 -12.14 -6.36 -2.55
N VAL A 68 -12.10 -6.67 -1.25
CA VAL A 68 -10.89 -7.15 -0.57
C VAL A 68 -10.42 -8.49 -1.15
N ALA A 69 -11.33 -9.42 -1.43
CA ALA A 69 -10.98 -10.69 -2.06
C ALA A 69 -10.34 -10.51 -3.44
N LEU A 70 -10.88 -9.60 -4.28
CA LEU A 70 -10.29 -9.27 -5.58
C LEU A 70 -8.92 -8.60 -5.43
N ASN A 71 -8.78 -7.67 -4.48
CA ASN A 71 -7.52 -7.00 -4.22
C ASN A 71 -6.46 -7.91 -3.58
N SER A 72 -6.85 -9.02 -2.96
CA SER A 72 -5.90 -10.00 -2.45
C SER A 72 -4.97 -10.58 -3.53
N LEU A 73 -5.41 -10.54 -4.80
CA LEU A 73 -4.59 -10.92 -5.96
C LEU A 73 -3.39 -9.98 -6.19
N LEU A 74 -3.42 -8.77 -5.62
CA LEU A 74 -2.33 -7.78 -5.71
C LEU A 74 -1.25 -8.01 -4.64
N ILE A 75 -1.59 -8.67 -3.53
CA ILE A 75 -0.70 -8.91 -2.39
C ILE A 75 0.63 -9.57 -2.80
N PRO A 76 0.66 -10.62 -3.65
CA PRO A 76 1.94 -11.20 -4.09
C PRO A 76 2.83 -10.18 -4.81
N GLY A 77 2.23 -9.33 -5.66
CA GLY A 77 2.94 -8.25 -6.35
C GLY A 77 3.47 -7.19 -5.37
N ASP A 78 2.70 -6.86 -4.34
CA ASP A 78 3.10 -5.86 -3.35
C ASP A 78 4.16 -6.38 -2.39
N ILE A 79 4.17 -7.68 -2.08
CA ILE A 79 5.28 -8.33 -1.37
C ILE A 79 6.57 -8.22 -2.18
N LEU A 80 6.53 -8.51 -3.50
CA LEU A 80 7.70 -8.38 -4.36
C LEU A 80 8.21 -6.94 -4.42
N LYS A 81 7.31 -5.96 -4.57
CA LYS A 81 7.68 -4.54 -4.50
C LYS A 81 8.30 -4.18 -3.16
N ALA A 82 7.75 -4.67 -2.04
CA ALA A 82 8.28 -4.41 -0.71
C ALA A 82 9.70 -4.97 -0.53
N ILE A 83 9.98 -6.17 -1.04
CA ILE A 83 11.33 -6.76 -1.06
C ILE A 83 12.30 -5.88 -1.86
N LEU A 84 11.89 -5.45 -3.05
CA LEU A 84 12.71 -4.60 -3.92
C LEU A 84 13.03 -3.26 -3.25
N VAL A 85 12.01 -2.57 -2.73
CA VAL A 85 12.19 -1.27 -2.06
C VAL A 85 13.04 -1.42 -0.81
N ALA A 86 12.82 -2.44 0.03
CA ALA A 86 13.65 -2.67 1.21
C ALA A 86 15.12 -2.90 0.85
N THR A 87 15.38 -3.67 -0.22
CA THR A 87 16.74 -3.95 -0.71
C THR A 87 17.42 -2.71 -1.26
N ILE A 88 16.71 -1.94 -2.09
CA ILE A 88 17.21 -0.68 -2.66
C ILE A 88 17.47 0.33 -1.54
N ALA A 89 16.52 0.54 -0.63
CA ALA A 89 16.65 1.50 0.47
C ALA A 89 17.76 1.12 1.45
N TYR A 90 18.01 -0.17 1.68
CA TYR A 90 19.12 -0.64 2.49
C TYR A 90 20.48 -0.40 1.80
N LYS A 91 20.56 -0.55 0.47
CA LYS A 91 21.80 -0.37 -0.30
C LYS A 91 22.16 1.09 -0.60
N LEU A 92 21.16 1.96 -0.81
CA LEU A 92 21.34 3.39 -1.14
C LEU A 92 21.59 4.27 0.09
N LYS A 93 21.76 3.63 1.25
CA LYS A 93 21.91 4.33 2.50
C LYS A 93 23.35 4.77 2.76
#